data_AF-A0AAV5UU17-F1
#
_entry.id   AF-A0AAV5UU17-F1
#
_cell.length_a   1.000
_cell.length_b   1.000
_cell.length_c   1.000
_cell.angle_alpha   90.00
_cell.angle_beta   90.00
_cell.angle_gamma   90.00
#
_symmetry.space_group_name_H-M   'P 1'
#
loop_
_entity.id
_entity.type
_entity.pdbx_description
1 polymer ?
#
loop_
_entity_poly.entity_id
_entity_poly.type
_entity_poly.pdbx_seq_one_letter_code
_entity_poly.pdbx_strand_id
1 'polypeptide(L)'
;LRPLIAILFHNSVVVSGFACYSCSSPDSHLEPSQILHLKSQPDIFFYSDRYSLSCNQNLSAQISGTVSIDVCDNLNLCATVQPAFDLAPNETVVHRGCFSSLIRHKFRDRKFLHHNGCYLLRSTPLYDKDTDVDYILCVCSGSYCNVEVPQFNPNL
;
A
#
# COMPACT_ATOMS: atom_id res chain seq x y z
N LEU A 1 -14.43 58.17 -13.10
CA LEU A 1 -13.98 56.77 -13.26
C LEU A 1 -13.92 56.12 -11.88
N ARG A 2 -14.75 55.11 -11.59
CA ARG A 2 -14.61 54.26 -10.39
C ARG A 2 -13.83 53.00 -10.78
N PRO A 3 -12.83 52.54 -10.01
CA PRO A 3 -12.20 51.26 -10.31
C PRO A 3 -13.13 50.12 -9.87
N LEU A 4 -13.43 49.21 -10.80
CA LEU A 4 -14.03 47.91 -10.51
C LEU A 4 -12.94 47.04 -9.86
N ILE A 5 -13.07 46.80 -8.56
CA ILE A 5 -12.29 45.77 -7.86
C ILE A 5 -12.85 44.43 -8.32
N ALA A 6 -12.11 43.74 -9.19
CA ALA A 6 -12.39 42.35 -9.53
C ALA A 6 -11.98 41.47 -8.34
N ILE A 7 -12.97 41.01 -7.58
CA ILE A 7 -12.76 40.03 -6.51
C ILE A 7 -12.61 38.66 -7.20
N LEU A 8 -11.38 38.16 -7.29
CA LEU A 8 -11.08 36.80 -7.70
C LEU A 8 -11.47 35.85 -6.56
N PHE A 9 -12.62 35.18 -6.68
CA PHE A 9 -12.96 34.06 -5.82
C PHE A 9 -11.99 32.90 -6.12
N HIS A 10 -11.05 32.64 -5.20
CA HIS A 10 -10.34 31.37 -5.17
C HIS A 10 -11.36 30.29 -4.80
N ASN A 11 -11.79 29.52 -5.80
CA ASN A 11 -12.54 28.29 -5.58
C ASN A 11 -11.58 27.27 -4.96
N SER A 12 -11.45 27.30 -3.63
CA SER A 12 -10.80 26.24 -2.89
C SER A 12 -11.67 24.98 -3.02
N VAL A 13 -11.27 24.05 -3.87
CA VAL A 13 -11.88 22.71 -3.92
C VAL A 13 -11.46 21.98 -2.64
N VAL A 14 -12.37 21.85 -1.68
CA VAL A 14 -12.15 21.06 -0.48
C VAL A 14 -12.30 19.58 -0.88
N VAL A 15 -11.19 18.90 -1.09
CA VAL A 15 -11.16 17.45 -1.24
C VAL A 15 -11.26 16.84 0.16
N SER A 16 -12.45 16.39 0.54
CA SER A 16 -12.61 15.52 1.70
C SER A 16 -12.21 14.11 1.28
N GLY A 17 -11.08 13.65 1.76
CA GLY A 17 -10.57 12.30 1.50
C GLY A 17 -9.85 11.77 2.72
N PHE A 18 -9.90 10.46 2.89
CA PHE A 18 -9.10 9.80 3.91
C PHE A 18 -7.64 9.84 3.48
N ALA A 19 -6.73 9.90 4.44
CA ALA A 19 -5.30 9.93 4.17
C ALA A 19 -4.68 8.59 4.55
N CYS A 20 -3.92 7.99 3.65
CA CYS A 20 -3.30 6.68 3.83
C CYS A 20 -1.78 6.89 3.94
N TYR A 21 -1.09 6.17 4.83
CA TYR A 21 0.38 6.15 4.79
C TYR A 21 0.83 5.42 3.51
N SER A 22 1.70 6.05 2.73
CA SER A 22 2.13 5.55 1.43
C SER A 22 3.64 5.34 1.41
N CYS A 23 4.09 4.12 1.18
CA CYS A 23 5.50 3.78 1.12
C CYS A 23 5.73 2.42 0.49
N SER A 24 6.99 2.14 0.14
CA SER A 24 7.47 0.78 -0.16
C SER A 24 8.78 0.57 0.57
N SER A 25 9.01 -0.62 1.11
CA SER A 25 10.29 -0.97 1.73
C SER A 25 11.34 -1.28 0.67
N PRO A 26 12.64 -1.16 0.99
CA PRO A 26 13.69 -1.69 0.13
C PRO A 26 13.58 -3.22 0.04
N ASP A 27 13.86 -3.76 -1.14
CA ASP A 27 13.94 -5.19 -1.46
C ASP A 27 15.39 -5.68 -1.66
N SER A 28 16.38 -4.79 -1.49
CA SER A 28 17.79 -5.05 -1.77
C SER A 28 18.46 -6.08 -0.85
N HIS A 29 17.78 -6.51 0.21
CA HIS A 29 18.22 -7.59 1.10
C HIS A 29 17.84 -8.98 0.55
N LEU A 30 16.91 -9.04 -0.41
CA LEU A 30 16.50 -10.29 -1.05
C LEU A 30 17.51 -10.75 -2.09
N GLU A 31 17.54 -12.06 -2.31
CA GLU A 31 18.30 -12.65 -3.41
C GLU A 31 17.72 -12.21 -4.77
N PRO A 32 18.55 -12.07 -5.82
CA PRO A 32 18.08 -11.63 -7.14
C PRO A 32 16.95 -12.47 -7.72
N SER A 33 16.93 -13.78 -7.44
CA SER A 33 15.86 -14.68 -7.85
C SER A 33 14.54 -14.38 -7.13
N GLN A 34 14.57 -14.02 -5.85
CA GLN A 34 13.39 -13.62 -5.07
C GLN A 34 12.84 -12.28 -5.55
N ILE A 35 13.71 -11.30 -5.83
CA ILE A 35 13.31 -10.01 -6.40
C ILE A 35 12.65 -10.20 -7.76
N LEU A 36 13.27 -11.00 -8.64
CA LEU A 36 12.73 -11.30 -9.95
C LEU A 36 11.37 -11.99 -9.83
N HIS A 37 11.25 -12.96 -8.93
CA HIS A 37 10.01 -13.66 -8.66
C HIS A 37 8.91 -12.71 -8.18
N LEU A 38 9.18 -11.86 -7.19
CA LEU A 38 8.26 -10.83 -6.70
C LEU A 38 7.78 -9.89 -7.81
N LYS A 39 8.70 -9.37 -8.61
CA LYS A 39 8.39 -8.40 -9.68
C LYS A 39 7.71 -9.05 -10.89
N SER A 40 7.84 -10.37 -11.06
CA SER A 40 7.19 -11.12 -12.15
C SER A 40 5.67 -11.29 -11.97
N GLN A 41 5.11 -10.93 -10.80
CA GLN A 41 3.71 -11.19 -10.43
C GLN A 41 2.92 -9.87 -10.26
N PRO A 42 2.70 -9.07 -11.32
CA PRO A 42 2.11 -7.73 -11.20
C PRO A 42 0.59 -7.72 -11.04
N ASP A 43 -0.06 -8.88 -10.91
CA ASP A 43 -1.52 -9.02 -10.99
C ASP A 43 -2.25 -8.65 -9.70
N ILE A 44 -1.57 -8.72 -8.55
CA ILE A 44 -2.14 -8.35 -7.24
C ILE A 44 -2.08 -6.83 -7.02
N PHE A 45 -0.92 -6.21 -7.15
CA PHE A 45 -0.69 -4.82 -6.76
C PHE A 45 0.30 -4.10 -7.69
N PHE A 46 0.40 -2.78 -7.56
CA PHE A 46 1.39 -1.95 -8.25
C PHE A 46 2.69 -1.92 -7.45
N TYR A 47 3.70 -2.67 -7.90
CA TYR A 47 5.04 -2.60 -7.32
C TYR A 47 5.66 -1.23 -7.57
N SER A 48 6.26 -0.62 -6.55
CA SER A 48 6.94 0.68 -6.64
C SER A 48 8.44 0.51 -6.49
N ASP A 49 9.21 1.10 -7.40
CA ASP A 49 10.67 1.18 -7.29
C ASP A 49 11.14 2.33 -6.37
N ARG A 50 10.21 3.17 -5.89
CA ARG A 50 10.51 4.21 -4.90
C ARG A 50 10.30 3.65 -3.50
N TYR A 51 11.35 3.64 -2.70
CA TYR A 51 11.33 3.07 -1.36
C TYR A 51 11.63 4.09 -0.26
N SER A 52 11.19 3.76 0.95
CA SER A 52 11.51 4.44 2.20
C SER A 52 12.06 3.44 3.22
N LEU A 53 13.16 3.80 3.87
CA LEU A 53 13.76 2.99 4.95
C LEU A 53 12.83 2.80 6.15
N SER A 54 11.88 3.73 6.35
CA SER A 54 10.90 3.66 7.44
C SER A 54 9.66 2.81 7.12
N CYS A 55 9.51 2.30 5.90
CA CYS A 55 8.28 1.61 5.50
C CYS A 55 8.04 0.29 6.26
N ASN A 56 9.10 -0.35 6.75
CA ASN A 56 9.03 -1.56 7.57
C ASN A 56 8.79 -1.28 9.06
N GLN A 57 8.78 -0.01 9.46
CA GLN A 57 8.68 0.37 10.87
C GLN A 57 7.21 0.59 11.28
N ASN A 58 6.88 0.21 12.51
CA ASN A 58 5.62 0.63 13.14
C ASN A 58 5.76 2.08 13.57
N LEU A 59 5.03 2.96 12.91
CA LEU A 59 5.07 4.38 13.19
C LEU A 59 4.03 4.71 14.28
N SER A 60 4.24 4.23 15.51
CA SER A 60 3.37 4.58 16.63
C SER A 60 3.68 6.01 17.11
N ALA A 61 2.73 6.93 16.92
CA ALA A 61 2.57 8.26 17.55
C ALA A 61 3.74 9.29 17.49
N GLN A 62 4.94 8.96 17.05
CA GLN A 62 6.05 9.90 16.86
C GLN A 62 6.52 9.88 15.41
N ILE A 63 5.78 10.61 14.57
CA ILE A 63 6.24 10.93 13.22
C ILE A 63 7.36 11.96 13.34
N SER A 64 8.57 11.50 13.63
CA SER A 64 9.79 12.30 13.53
C SER A 64 10.46 11.97 12.20
N GLY A 65 9.91 12.46 11.10
CA GLY A 65 10.44 12.26 9.74
C GLY A 65 9.49 12.67 8.63
N THR A 66 9.99 12.77 7.40
CA THR A 66 9.17 13.02 6.20
C THR A 66 8.41 11.74 5.84
N VAL A 67 7.10 11.75 6.05
CA VAL A 67 6.19 10.65 5.75
C VAL A 67 5.45 10.97 4.45
N SER A 68 5.44 10.02 3.51
CA SER A 68 4.63 10.14 2.29
C SER A 68 3.20 9.72 2.60
N ILE A 69 2.26 10.59 2.23
CA ILE A 69 0.84 10.44 2.52
C ILE A 69 0.10 10.62 1.20
N ASP A 70 -0.82 9.70 0.92
CA ASP A 70 -1.71 9.79 -0.22
C ASP A 70 -3.15 10.03 0.24
N VAL A 71 -3.85 10.94 -0.44
CA VAL A 71 -5.29 11.14 -0.24
C VAL A 71 -6.04 10.09 -1.06
N CYS A 72 -6.77 9.23 -0.37
CA CYS A 72 -7.44 8.06 -0.92
C CYS A 72 -8.74 8.48 -1.64
N ASP A 73 -9.17 7.66 -2.61
CA ASP A 73 -10.40 7.91 -3.37
C ASP A 73 -11.66 7.59 -2.55
N ASN A 74 -12.83 7.56 -3.21
CA ASN A 74 -14.13 7.36 -2.57
C ASN A 74 -14.24 6.07 -1.72
N LEU A 75 -13.38 5.06 -1.92
CA LEU A 75 -13.40 3.87 -1.07
C LEU A 75 -12.92 4.18 0.35
N ASN A 76 -12.06 5.17 0.53
CA ASN A 76 -11.55 5.60 1.84
C ASN A 76 -10.90 4.47 2.65
N LEU A 77 -10.20 3.58 1.93
CA LEU A 77 -9.50 2.42 2.50
C LEU A 77 -7.98 2.57 2.35
N CYS A 78 -7.26 2.26 3.43
CA CYS A 78 -5.83 2.01 3.38
C CYS A 78 -5.57 0.53 3.15
N ALA A 79 -4.42 0.21 2.57
CA ALA A 79 -3.95 -1.14 2.39
C ALA A 79 -2.47 -1.27 2.76
N THR A 80 -2.11 -2.47 3.20
CA THR A 80 -0.74 -2.96 3.37
C THR A 80 -0.63 -4.30 2.65
N VAL A 81 0.38 -4.46 1.80
CA VAL A 81 0.66 -5.70 1.06
C VAL A 81 2.08 -6.16 1.39
N GLN A 82 2.21 -7.43 1.73
CA GLN A 82 3.50 -8.10 1.92
C GLN A 82 3.45 -9.50 1.32
N PRO A 83 4.55 -10.03 0.76
CA PRO A 83 4.60 -11.41 0.34
C PRO A 83 4.62 -12.37 1.55
N ALA A 84 4.13 -13.58 1.34
CA ALA A 84 4.01 -14.65 2.34
C ALA A 84 4.98 -15.80 2.00
N PHE A 85 6.27 -15.49 1.89
CA PHE A 85 7.33 -16.50 1.82
C PHE A 85 8.35 -16.28 2.93
N ASP A 86 9.13 -17.31 3.21
CA ASP A 86 10.13 -17.31 4.29
C ASP A 86 11.22 -16.27 3.99
N LEU A 87 11.12 -15.13 4.69
CA LEU A 87 12.16 -14.11 4.76
C LEU A 87 13.04 -14.38 5.98
N ALA A 88 14.30 -13.92 5.95
CA ALA A 88 15.14 -14.01 7.14
C ALA A 88 14.53 -13.20 8.29
N PRO A 89 14.85 -13.51 9.56
CA PRO A 89 14.39 -12.72 10.68
C PRO A 89 14.77 -11.24 10.51
N ASN A 90 13.78 -10.34 10.55
CA ASN A 90 13.88 -8.88 10.31
C ASN A 90 13.98 -8.42 8.85
N GLU A 91 13.85 -9.33 7.89
CA GLU A 91 13.65 -8.99 6.49
C GLU A 91 12.15 -8.93 6.20
N THR A 92 11.68 -7.79 5.71
CA THR A 92 10.28 -7.62 5.31
C THR A 92 10.20 -6.80 4.04
N VAL A 93 9.39 -7.28 3.11
CA VAL A 93 8.94 -6.49 1.96
C VAL A 93 7.51 -6.05 2.21
N VAL A 94 7.28 -4.75 2.32
CA VAL A 94 5.96 -4.18 2.57
C VAL A 94 5.69 -2.99 1.67
N HIS A 95 4.48 -2.93 1.16
CA HIS A 95 3.95 -1.80 0.40
C HIS A 95 2.70 -1.29 1.10
N ARG A 96 2.59 0.02 1.26
CA ARG A 96 1.48 0.68 1.93
C ARG A 96 0.93 1.79 1.06
N GLY A 97 -0.37 2.04 1.13
CA GLY A 97 -0.99 3.16 0.43
C GLY A 97 -2.51 3.09 0.44
N CYS A 98 -3.12 3.93 -0.38
CA CYS A 98 -4.55 3.83 -0.67
C CYS A 98 -4.86 2.49 -1.34
N PHE A 99 -5.93 1.81 -0.90
CA PHE A 99 -6.34 0.53 -1.47
C PHE A 99 -6.45 0.59 -3.01
N SER A 100 -7.13 1.61 -3.55
CA SER A 100 -7.31 1.76 -5.00
C SER A 100 -6.05 2.08 -5.80
N SER A 101 -5.07 2.71 -5.16
CA SER A 101 -3.79 3.06 -5.79
C SER A 101 -2.80 1.90 -5.72
N LEU A 102 -2.88 1.10 -4.66
CA LEU A 102 -2.00 -0.03 -4.42
C LEU A 102 -2.47 -1.29 -5.16
N ILE A 103 -3.77 -1.60 -5.12
CA ILE A 103 -4.32 -2.87 -5.59
C ILE A 103 -4.78 -2.78 -7.05
N ARG A 104 -4.47 -3.82 -7.84
CA ARG A 104 -4.88 -3.90 -9.25
C ARG A 104 -6.39 -4.06 -9.37
N HIS A 105 -6.93 -3.58 -10.49
CA HIS A 105 -8.37 -3.56 -10.78
C HIS A 105 -9.08 -4.90 -10.54
N LYS A 106 -8.47 -6.03 -10.94
CA LYS A 106 -9.02 -7.40 -10.77
C LYS A 106 -9.35 -7.74 -9.31
N PHE A 107 -8.58 -7.20 -8.37
CA PHE A 107 -8.79 -7.39 -6.94
C PHE A 107 -9.54 -6.21 -6.32
N ARG A 108 -9.32 -4.99 -6.82
CA ARG A 108 -10.00 -3.78 -6.35
C ARG A 108 -11.53 -3.91 -6.37
N ASP A 109 -12.11 -4.59 -7.35
CA ASP A 109 -13.57 -4.69 -7.46
C ASP A 109 -14.19 -5.79 -6.58
N ARG A 110 -13.36 -6.58 -5.88
CA ARG A 110 -13.81 -7.65 -5.01
C ARG A 110 -14.31 -7.08 -3.70
N LYS A 111 -15.64 -6.94 -3.57
CA LYS A 111 -16.31 -6.35 -2.40
C LYS A 111 -15.88 -6.95 -1.05
N PHE A 112 -15.52 -8.24 -1.01
CA PHE A 112 -15.07 -8.85 0.24
C PHE A 112 -13.75 -8.25 0.77
N LEU A 113 -12.93 -7.65 -0.10
CA LEU A 113 -11.70 -6.94 0.25
C LEU A 113 -11.96 -5.50 0.74
N HIS A 114 -13.20 -5.02 0.71
CA HIS A 114 -13.55 -3.66 1.16
C HIS A 114 -13.86 -3.61 2.67
N HIS A 115 -13.64 -4.72 3.37
CA HIS A 115 -13.83 -4.81 4.81
C HIS A 115 -12.49 -4.80 5.53
N ASN A 116 -12.50 -4.35 6.79
CA ASN A 116 -11.30 -4.38 7.61
C ASN A 116 -10.90 -5.82 7.88
N GLY A 117 -9.62 -6.15 7.66
CA GLY A 117 -9.10 -7.49 7.85
C GLY A 117 -7.87 -7.78 7.00
N CYS A 118 -7.30 -8.95 7.20
CA CYS A 118 -6.19 -9.46 6.41
C CYS A 118 -6.64 -10.66 5.56
N TYR A 119 -6.15 -10.71 4.33
CA TYR A 119 -6.55 -11.65 3.30
C TYR A 119 -5.32 -12.26 2.66
N LEU A 120 -5.34 -13.57 2.45
CA LEU A 120 -4.33 -14.25 1.65
C LEU A 120 -4.75 -14.18 0.17
N LEU A 121 -3.92 -13.54 -0.65
CA LEU A 121 -4.11 -13.41 -2.09
C LEU A 121 -3.00 -14.14 -2.81
N ARG A 122 -3.37 -15.01 -3.75
CA ARG A 122 -2.42 -15.77 -4.56
C ARG A 122 -2.27 -15.15 -5.94
N SER A 123 -1.04 -14.91 -6.37
CA SER A 123 -0.76 -14.39 -7.70
C SER A 123 -1.05 -15.41 -8.79
N THR A 124 -1.20 -14.91 -10.02
CA THR A 124 -1.29 -15.74 -11.21
C THR A 124 0.05 -15.66 -11.95
N PRO A 125 0.80 -16.77 -12.10
CA PRO A 125 2.06 -16.76 -12.82
C PRO A 125 1.86 -16.32 -14.28
N LEU A 126 2.79 -15.50 -14.78
CA LEU A 126 2.77 -15.04 -16.18
C LEU A 126 3.22 -16.13 -17.16
N TYR A 127 4.09 -17.03 -16.72
CA TYR A 127 4.61 -18.15 -17.51
C TYR A 127 4.41 -19.47 -16.78
N ASP A 128 4.18 -20.57 -17.51
CA ASP A 128 3.87 -21.91 -16.95
C ASP A 128 4.95 -22.47 -16.00
N LYS A 129 6.16 -21.89 -16.00
CA LYS A 129 7.28 -22.31 -15.16
C LYS A 129 7.46 -21.46 -13.90
N ASP A 130 6.71 -20.37 -13.77
CA ASP A 130 6.80 -19.50 -12.60
C ASP A 130 5.91 -20.06 -11.48
N THR A 131 6.44 -20.05 -10.25
CA THR A 131 5.65 -20.36 -9.06
C THR A 131 4.69 -19.20 -8.74
N ASP A 132 3.59 -19.50 -8.08
CA ASP A 132 2.71 -18.51 -7.48
C ASP A 132 3.37 -17.85 -6.26
N VAL A 133 3.04 -16.59 -6.02
CA VAL A 133 3.40 -15.86 -4.80
C VAL A 133 2.12 -15.61 -4.01
N ASP A 134 2.11 -16.08 -2.78
CA ASP A 134 1.10 -15.69 -1.81
C ASP A 134 1.45 -14.33 -1.22
N TYR A 135 0.44 -13.47 -1.09
CA TYR A 135 0.53 -12.14 -0.51
C TYR A 135 -0.48 -12.02 0.63
N ILE A 136 -0.05 -11.41 1.72
CA ILE A 136 -0.95 -10.97 2.79
C ILE A 136 -1.32 -9.52 2.48
N LEU A 137 -2.61 -9.30 2.18
CA LEU A 137 -3.21 -7.99 2.02
C LEU A 137 -4.00 -7.67 3.30
N CYS A 138 -3.63 -6.62 4.01
CA CYS A 138 -4.43 -6.09 5.11
C CYS A 138 -5.08 -4.77 4.71
N VAL A 139 -6.38 -4.66 4.95
CA VAL A 139 -7.22 -3.51 4.62
C VAL A 139 -7.75 -2.92 5.91
N CYS A 140 -7.76 -1.59 6.00
CA CYS A 140 -8.34 -0.88 7.12
C CYS A 140 -9.02 0.42 6.66
N SER A 141 -10.05 0.81 7.40
CA SER A 141 -10.79 2.06 7.22
C SER A 141 -10.35 3.09 8.26
N GLY A 142 -10.15 4.33 7.86
CA GLY A 142 -9.73 5.41 8.75
C GLY A 142 -8.43 6.06 8.31
N SER A 143 -8.27 7.35 8.61
CA SER A 143 -7.05 8.06 8.24
C SER A 143 -5.86 7.47 8.98
N TYR A 144 -4.80 7.17 8.24
CA TYR A 144 -3.54 6.64 8.73
C TYR A 144 -3.66 5.29 9.47
N CYS A 145 -4.72 4.52 9.24
CA CYS A 145 -4.89 3.24 9.94
C CYS A 145 -3.81 2.19 9.59
N ASN A 146 -3.07 2.37 8.50
CA ASN A 146 -2.00 1.49 8.04
C ASN A 146 -0.59 1.95 8.47
N VAL A 147 -0.46 2.79 9.51
CA VAL A 147 0.85 3.21 10.06
C VAL A 147 1.57 2.09 10.83
N GLU A 148 0.85 1.07 11.22
CA GLU A 148 1.40 -0.16 11.80
C GLU A 148 1.46 -1.26 10.75
N VAL A 149 2.59 -1.98 10.67
CA VAL A 149 2.68 -3.23 9.94
C VAL A 149 1.83 -4.25 10.70
N PRO A 150 0.85 -4.88 10.05
CA PRO A 150 0.08 -5.96 10.65
C PRO A 150 1.03 -7.10 11.04
N GLN A 151 1.01 -7.52 12.31
CA GLN A 151 1.69 -8.75 12.70
C GLN A 151 0.91 -9.94 12.18
N PHE A 152 1.42 -10.59 11.13
CA PHE A 152 0.87 -11.85 10.67
C PHE A 152 1.35 -12.98 11.56
N ASN A 153 0.43 -13.62 12.29
CA ASN A 153 0.72 -14.84 13.03
C ASN A 153 0.21 -16.04 12.20
N PRO A 154 1.09 -16.85 11.59
CA PRO A 154 0.69 -18.01 10.80
C PRO A 154 0.07 -19.15 11.63
N ASN A 155 0.04 -19.04 12.97
CA ASN A 155 -0.43 -20.07 13.89
C ASN A 155 -1.76 -19.72 14.60
N LEU A 156 -2.51 -18.73 14.10
CA LEU A 156 -3.88 -18.43 14.54
C LEU A 156 -4.91 -18.96 13.54
#